data_AF-A0A3D2WK44-F1
#
_entry.id   AF-A0A3D2WK44-F1
#
_cell.length_a   1.000
_cell.length_b   1.000
_cell.length_c   1.000
_cell.angle_alpha   90.00
_cell.angle_beta   90.00
_cell.angle_gamma   90.00
#
_symmetry.space_group_name_H-M   'P 1'
#
loop_
_entity.id
_entity.type
_entity.pdbx_description
1 polymer ?
#
loop_
_entity_poly.entity_id
_entity_poly.type
_entity_poly.pdbx_seq_one_letter_code
_entity_poly.pdbx_strand_id
1 'polypeptide(L)'
;TEALEKNIASFVKGGPFLHTLLWGEMGCGKSSLVKSLLFKHKENLSALQIRIDQLKDLQHIIDTHFSNDRQYIIYIDDISLSRSDEDFYFLKTFLDGSFFQVADNIMMIATSNRRHLTPEFMSDNQNVTVMEDALHYGDEKNDALALSDRFGLSVSFYTLGKNDYLELVFQELQKRTSKPLNKDEIKLHATRYAMQKGGHNGRTAMQCIKYIQIMQPALF
;
A
#
# COMPACT_ATOMS: atom_id res chain seq x y z
N THR A 1 -9.32 0.02 5.81
CA THR A 1 -8.23 -0.63 6.60
C THR A 1 -8.74 -1.85 7.35
N GLU A 2 -9.90 -1.77 8.02
CA GLU A 2 -10.52 -2.90 8.76
C GLU A 2 -10.64 -4.20 7.94
N ALA A 3 -11.01 -4.12 6.67
CA ALA A 3 -11.08 -5.30 5.78
C ALA A 3 -9.74 -6.03 5.65
N LEU A 4 -8.62 -5.31 5.49
CA LEU A 4 -7.29 -5.91 5.44
C LEU A 4 -6.91 -6.56 6.77
N GLU A 5 -7.27 -5.94 7.89
CA GLU A 5 -7.01 -6.53 9.21
C GLU A 5 -7.77 -7.84 9.42
N LYS A 6 -9.05 -7.88 9.04
CA LYS A 6 -9.87 -9.10 9.10
C LYS A 6 -9.31 -10.19 8.19
N ASN A 7 -8.90 -9.82 6.97
CA ASN A 7 -8.32 -10.75 6.01
C ASN A 7 -7.01 -11.38 6.54
N ILE A 8 -6.07 -10.56 7.03
CA ILE A 8 -4.82 -11.04 7.65
C ILE A 8 -5.12 -11.89 8.89
N ALA A 9 -6.08 -11.48 9.74
CA ALA A 9 -6.43 -12.24 10.93
C ALA A 9 -7.05 -13.61 10.61
N SER A 10 -7.81 -13.73 9.50
CA SER A 10 -8.31 -15.00 8.99
C SER A 10 -7.16 -15.87 8.47
N PHE A 11 -6.31 -15.31 7.60
CA PHE A 11 -5.14 -15.98 7.03
C PHE A 11 -4.21 -16.55 8.11
N VAL A 12 -3.87 -15.76 9.13
CA VAL A 12 -3.00 -16.18 10.24
C VAL A 12 -3.55 -17.38 11.01
N LYS A 13 -4.87 -17.59 10.99
CA LYS A 13 -5.53 -18.74 11.64
C LYS A 13 -5.69 -19.95 10.71
N GLY A 14 -5.13 -19.91 9.49
CA GLY A 14 -5.36 -20.93 8.46
C GLY A 14 -6.78 -20.90 7.88
N GLY A 15 -7.49 -19.77 8.04
CA GLY A 15 -8.80 -19.56 7.45
C GLY A 15 -8.73 -19.07 6.00
N PRO A 16 -9.88 -18.93 5.33
CA PRO A 16 -9.95 -18.38 3.98
C PRO A 16 -9.38 -16.95 3.95
N PHE A 17 -8.75 -16.59 2.84
CA PHE A 17 -8.12 -15.30 2.65
C PHE A 17 -8.28 -14.81 1.20
N LEU A 18 -8.01 -13.53 1.00
CA LEU A 18 -8.07 -12.85 -0.29
C LEU A 18 -6.72 -12.23 -0.60
N HIS A 19 -6.17 -12.50 -1.79
CA HIS A 19 -5.05 -11.71 -2.29
C HIS A 19 -5.46 -10.24 -2.33
N THR A 20 -4.58 -9.37 -1.83
CA THR A 20 -4.95 -7.97 -1.57
C THR A 20 -4.15 -6.98 -2.39
N LEU A 21 -4.84 -6.05 -3.06
CA LEU A 21 -4.25 -4.87 -3.71
C LEU A 21 -4.47 -3.63 -2.84
N LEU A 22 -3.39 -2.98 -2.43
CA LEU A 22 -3.42 -1.66 -1.78
C LEU A 22 -3.10 -0.59 -2.81
N TRP A 23 -4.06 0.26 -3.14
CA TRP A 23 -3.90 1.22 -4.22
C TRP A 23 -4.21 2.65 -3.76
N GLY A 24 -3.72 3.62 -4.52
CA GLY A 24 -3.95 5.04 -4.26
C GLY A 24 -2.65 5.82 -4.12
N GLU A 25 -2.71 6.99 -3.50
CA GLU A 25 -1.64 7.98 -3.58
C GLU A 25 -0.35 7.60 -2.85
N MET A 26 0.78 8.10 -3.35
CA MET A 26 2.09 7.92 -2.71
C MET A 26 2.11 8.58 -1.33
N GLY A 27 2.72 7.91 -0.36
CA GLY A 27 2.89 8.48 0.98
C GLY A 27 1.63 8.46 1.86
N CYS A 28 0.55 7.80 1.46
CA CYS A 28 -0.67 7.63 2.27
C CYS A 28 -0.63 6.44 3.24
N GLY A 29 0.52 5.77 3.38
CA GLY A 29 0.73 4.75 4.41
C GLY A 29 0.41 3.31 4.01
N LYS A 30 0.25 3.00 2.72
CA LYS A 30 0.04 1.63 2.20
C LYS A 30 1.05 0.63 2.77
N SER A 31 2.34 0.85 2.51
CA SER A 31 3.42 -0.02 2.99
C SER A 31 3.57 0.02 4.51
N SER A 32 3.26 1.15 5.15
CA SER A 32 3.29 1.27 6.62
C SER A 32 2.21 0.42 7.28
N LEU A 33 1.01 0.37 6.70
CA LEU A 33 -0.08 -0.46 7.20
C LEU A 33 0.28 -1.95 7.13
N VAL A 34 0.81 -2.41 6.00
CA VAL A 34 1.28 -3.80 5.85
C VAL A 34 2.31 -4.14 6.91
N LYS A 35 3.35 -3.30 7.05
CA LYS A 35 4.42 -3.50 8.05
C LYS A 35 3.86 -3.54 9.48
N SER A 36 2.90 -2.69 9.81
CA SER A 36 2.23 -2.68 11.12
C SER A 36 1.48 -3.99 11.38
N LEU A 37 0.77 -4.51 10.38
CA LEU A 37 0.00 -5.76 10.51
C LEU A 37 0.90 -6.99 10.56
N LEU A 38 2.00 -7.00 9.79
CA LEU A 38 3.05 -8.01 9.92
C LEU A 38 3.64 -8.04 11.32
N PHE A 39 3.97 -6.88 11.88
CA PHE A 39 4.50 -6.78 13.23
C PHE A 39 3.50 -7.29 14.28
N LYS A 40 2.21 -6.98 14.13
CA LYS A 40 1.12 -7.43 15.00
C LYS A 40 0.98 -8.97 15.04
N HIS A 41 1.33 -9.66 13.96
CA HIS A 41 1.16 -11.11 13.80
C HIS A 41 2.48 -11.89 13.68
N LYS A 42 3.61 -11.30 14.05
CA LYS A 42 4.99 -11.82 13.84
C LYS A 42 5.25 -13.25 14.32
N GLU A 43 4.51 -13.73 15.33
CA GLU A 43 4.68 -15.07 15.87
C GLU A 43 4.29 -16.16 14.86
N ASN A 44 3.24 -15.92 14.09
CA ASN A 44 2.62 -16.90 13.18
C ASN A 44 2.69 -16.50 11.71
N LEU A 45 3.11 -15.26 11.43
CA LEU A 45 3.14 -14.66 10.10
C LEU A 45 4.57 -14.25 9.74
N SER A 46 5.02 -14.69 8.58
CA SER A 46 6.28 -14.26 7.98
C SER A 46 5.97 -13.50 6.69
N ALA A 47 6.89 -12.64 6.25
CA ALA A 47 6.72 -11.93 4.98
C ALA A 47 7.99 -11.94 4.17
N LEU A 48 7.83 -12.07 2.86
CA LEU A 48 8.87 -11.92 1.87
C LEU A 48 8.52 -10.74 0.98
N GLN A 49 9.33 -9.69 1.02
CA GLN A 49 9.22 -8.60 0.07
C GLN A 49 10.02 -8.95 -1.19
N ILE A 50 9.36 -8.95 -2.34
CA ILE A 50 9.99 -9.16 -3.65
C ILE A 50 9.62 -8.04 -4.61
N ARG A 51 10.43 -7.88 -5.65
CA ARG A 51 10.01 -7.14 -6.83
C ARG A 51 9.25 -8.05 -7.79
N ILE A 52 8.46 -7.45 -8.68
CA ILE A 52 7.66 -8.20 -9.65
C ILE A 52 8.53 -9.04 -10.59
N ASP A 53 9.71 -8.56 -10.99
CA ASP A 53 10.67 -9.26 -11.85
C ASP A 53 11.31 -10.50 -11.17
N GLN A 54 11.11 -10.66 -9.87
CA GLN A 54 11.56 -11.80 -9.08
C GLN A 54 10.47 -12.87 -8.91
N LEU A 55 9.25 -12.66 -9.42
CA LEU A 55 8.17 -13.64 -9.34
C LEU A 55 8.51 -14.96 -10.02
N LYS A 56 9.32 -14.92 -11.08
CA LYS A 56 9.83 -16.13 -11.76
C LYS A 56 10.62 -17.07 -10.85
N ASP A 57 11.25 -16.52 -9.80
CA ASP A 57 12.04 -17.29 -8.83
C ASP A 57 11.21 -17.73 -7.61
N LEU A 58 9.93 -17.32 -7.55
CA LEU A 58 9.09 -17.51 -6.36
C LEU A 58 8.89 -18.99 -6.02
N GLN A 59 8.72 -19.87 -7.02
CA GLN A 59 8.55 -21.32 -6.77
C GLN A 59 9.75 -21.87 -6.01
N HIS A 60 10.96 -21.56 -6.49
CA HIS A 60 12.19 -22.03 -5.88
C HIS A 60 12.35 -21.50 -4.44
N ILE A 61 11.96 -20.25 -4.19
CA ILE A 61 12.00 -19.67 -2.85
C ILE A 61 11.01 -20.36 -1.92
N ILE A 62 9.79 -20.63 -2.38
CA ILE A 62 8.77 -21.35 -1.62
C ILE A 62 9.31 -22.74 -1.24
N ASP A 63 9.77 -23.52 -2.21
CA ASP A 63 10.24 -24.89 -1.99
C ASP A 63 11.45 -24.97 -1.05
N THR A 64 12.30 -23.94 -1.04
CA THR A 64 13.55 -23.92 -0.26
C THR A 64 13.37 -23.35 1.15
N HIS A 65 12.47 -22.38 1.33
CA HIS A 65 12.42 -21.57 2.55
C HIS A 65 11.08 -21.59 3.28
N PHE A 66 9.99 -22.00 2.63
CA PHE A 66 8.66 -21.93 3.23
C PHE A 66 8.31 -23.28 3.86
N SER A 67 7.72 -23.24 5.04
CA SER A 67 7.28 -24.41 5.78
C SER A 67 5.76 -24.43 5.93
N ASN A 68 5.16 -25.61 6.01
CA ASN A 68 3.70 -25.75 6.08
C ASN A 68 3.09 -25.37 7.45
N ASP A 69 3.93 -25.10 8.45
CA ASP A 69 3.52 -24.74 9.82
C ASP A 69 3.39 -23.22 10.04
N ARG A 70 3.73 -22.40 9.04
CA ARG A 70 3.68 -20.94 9.10
C ARG A 70 2.92 -20.35 7.94
N GLN A 71 2.40 -19.15 8.17
CA GLN A 71 1.71 -18.34 7.17
C GLN A 71 2.67 -17.33 6.55
N TYR A 72 2.65 -17.16 5.23
CA TYR A 72 3.57 -16.31 4.49
C TYR A 72 2.84 -15.25 3.68
N ILE A 73 3.25 -13.99 3.83
CA ILE A 73 2.83 -12.92 2.92
C ILE A 73 3.93 -12.66 1.89
N ILE A 74 3.59 -12.83 0.61
CA ILE A 74 4.41 -12.30 -0.48
C ILE A 74 3.99 -10.86 -0.70
N TYR A 75 4.91 -9.93 -0.45
CA TYR A 75 4.67 -8.51 -0.56
C TYR A 75 5.37 -7.92 -1.79
N ILE A 76 4.59 -7.39 -2.73
CA ILE A 76 5.08 -6.69 -3.92
C ILE A 76 4.81 -5.21 -3.75
N ASP A 77 5.86 -4.40 -3.71
CA ASP A 77 5.73 -2.94 -3.60
C ASP A 77 5.76 -2.30 -4.99
N ASP A 78 4.83 -1.38 -5.22
CA ASP A 78 4.72 -0.51 -6.39
C ASP A 78 4.65 -1.23 -7.75
N ILE A 79 3.59 -2.02 -7.93
CA ILE A 79 3.20 -2.54 -9.23
C ILE A 79 2.83 -1.37 -10.13
N SER A 80 3.65 -1.15 -11.15
CA SER A 80 3.53 -0.12 -12.17
C SER A 80 3.33 -0.77 -13.53
N LEU A 81 2.63 -0.08 -14.45
CA LEU A 81 2.26 -0.62 -15.76
C LEU A 81 3.42 -0.70 -16.76
N SER A 82 4.56 -0.07 -16.48
CA SER A 82 5.74 -0.11 -17.34
C SER A 82 6.54 -1.42 -17.20
N ARG A 83 5.88 -2.53 -16.84
CA ARG A 83 6.52 -3.83 -16.60
C ARG A 83 6.29 -4.75 -17.80
N SER A 84 7.11 -5.78 -17.94
CA SER A 84 6.98 -6.70 -19.07
C SER A 84 5.67 -7.47 -18.99
N ASP A 85 5.11 -7.85 -20.15
CA ASP A 85 3.94 -8.71 -20.22
C ASP A 85 4.18 -10.05 -19.50
N GLU A 86 5.43 -10.52 -19.50
CA GLU A 86 5.88 -11.72 -18.80
C GLU A 86 5.72 -11.59 -17.27
N ASP A 87 6.12 -10.45 -16.68
CA ASP A 87 5.96 -10.19 -15.24
C ASP A 87 4.48 -10.20 -14.84
N PHE A 88 3.62 -9.59 -15.66
CA PHE A 88 2.18 -9.58 -15.43
C PHE A 88 1.54 -10.95 -15.64
N TYR A 89 2.02 -11.74 -16.60
CA TYR A 89 1.57 -13.10 -16.82
C TYR A 89 1.82 -13.98 -15.59
N PHE A 90 3.05 -13.98 -15.03
CA PHE A 90 3.35 -14.73 -13.81
C PHE A 90 2.45 -14.33 -12.64
N LEU A 91 2.23 -13.02 -12.46
CA LEU A 91 1.38 -12.51 -11.42
C LEU A 91 -0.09 -12.94 -11.59
N LYS A 92 -0.65 -12.79 -12.80
CA LYS A 92 -2.03 -13.22 -13.11
C LYS A 92 -2.20 -14.72 -12.83
N THR A 93 -1.24 -15.53 -13.27
CA THR A 93 -1.32 -16.99 -13.13
C THR A 93 -1.14 -17.47 -11.68
N PHE A 94 -0.38 -16.73 -10.87
CA PHE A 94 -0.32 -16.94 -9.41
C PHE A 94 -1.68 -16.64 -8.77
N LEU A 95 -2.28 -15.49 -9.08
CA LEU A 95 -3.55 -15.07 -8.49
C LEU A 95 -4.73 -15.98 -8.90
N ASP A 96 -4.69 -16.52 -10.13
CA ASP A 96 -5.67 -17.48 -10.62
C ASP A 96 -5.48 -18.89 -10.02
N GLY A 97 -4.42 -19.11 -9.22
CA GLY A 97 -4.12 -20.40 -8.58
C GLY A 97 -3.73 -21.51 -9.56
N SER A 98 -3.34 -21.16 -10.79
CA SER A 98 -3.17 -22.10 -11.90
C SER A 98 -1.72 -22.47 -12.20
N PHE A 99 -0.73 -21.67 -11.76
CA PHE A 99 0.70 -21.94 -12.02
C PHE A 99 1.42 -22.64 -10.88
N PHE A 100 1.03 -22.29 -9.65
CA PHE A 100 1.62 -22.82 -8.43
C PHE A 100 0.54 -23.70 -7.81
N GLN A 101 0.92 -24.81 -7.18
CA GLN A 101 0.07 -25.36 -6.13
C GLN A 101 0.17 -24.35 -4.98
N VAL A 102 -0.52 -23.21 -5.11
CA VAL A 102 -0.43 -22.08 -4.17
C VAL A 102 -0.87 -22.67 -2.85
N ALA A 103 0.10 -22.93 -1.99
CA ALA A 103 -0.17 -23.54 -0.72
C ALA A 103 -1.14 -22.62 0.04
N ASP A 104 -2.11 -23.21 0.73
CA ASP A 104 -3.14 -22.50 1.50
C ASP A 104 -2.53 -21.59 2.59
N ASN A 105 -1.21 -21.64 2.77
CA ASN A 105 -0.44 -20.81 3.68
C ASN A 105 0.32 -19.63 3.04
N ILE A 106 -0.03 -19.23 1.80
CA ILE A 106 0.62 -18.11 1.09
C ILE A 106 -0.42 -17.07 0.63
N MET A 107 -0.29 -15.84 1.11
CA MET A 107 -1.11 -14.71 0.69
C MET A 107 -0.28 -13.63 0.00
N MET A 108 -0.67 -13.23 -1.20
CA MET A 108 -0.08 -12.08 -1.88
C MET A 108 -0.71 -10.75 -1.45
N ILE A 109 0.14 -9.76 -1.16
CA ILE A 109 -0.24 -8.35 -1.00
C ILE A 109 0.59 -7.52 -1.98
N ALA A 110 -0.08 -6.75 -2.83
CA ALA A 110 0.55 -5.81 -3.74
C ALA A 110 0.23 -4.36 -3.34
N THR A 111 1.12 -3.42 -3.63
CA THR A 111 0.78 -1.99 -3.66
C THR A 111 0.84 -1.44 -5.07
N SER A 112 0.00 -0.43 -5.35
CA SER A 112 0.20 0.43 -6.50
C SER A 112 -0.05 1.89 -6.18
N ASN A 113 0.79 2.74 -6.76
CA ASN A 113 0.65 4.18 -6.69
C ASN A 113 -0.26 4.75 -7.78
N ARG A 114 -0.72 3.93 -8.73
CA ARG A 114 -1.62 4.37 -9.80
C ARG A 114 -3.07 4.04 -9.46
N ARG A 115 -3.87 5.09 -9.32
CA ARG A 115 -5.33 5.06 -9.22
C ARG A 115 -6.03 4.35 -10.39
N HIS A 116 -5.33 4.19 -11.52
CA HIS A 116 -5.84 3.59 -12.75
C HIS A 116 -6.00 2.07 -12.73
N LEU A 117 -5.62 1.39 -11.64
CA LEU A 117 -5.81 -0.06 -11.54
C LEU A 117 -7.24 -0.45 -11.15
N THR A 118 -8.05 0.45 -10.59
CA THR A 118 -9.39 0.09 -10.09
C THR A 118 -10.55 0.74 -10.87
N PRO A 119 -11.71 0.06 -10.96
CA PRO A 119 -12.89 0.56 -11.66
C PRO A 119 -13.43 1.89 -11.11
N GLU A 120 -13.24 2.14 -9.81
CA GLU A 120 -13.71 3.34 -9.10
C GLU A 120 -13.18 4.66 -9.69
N PHE A 121 -12.06 4.64 -10.42
CA PHE A 121 -11.48 5.82 -11.07
C PHE A 121 -12.03 6.11 -12.48
N MET A 122 -12.73 5.17 -13.10
CA MET A 122 -13.20 5.32 -14.48
C MET A 122 -14.53 6.06 -14.58
N SER A 123 -15.37 6.03 -13.55
CA SER A 123 -16.59 6.84 -13.50
C SER A 123 -16.31 8.36 -13.49
N ASP A 124 -15.15 8.78 -12.99
CA ASP A 124 -14.74 10.19 -12.92
C ASP A 124 -14.05 10.72 -14.20
N ASN A 125 -13.69 9.85 -15.15
CA ASN A 125 -12.86 10.20 -16.31
C ASN A 125 -13.61 10.20 -17.66
N GLN A 126 -14.93 10.36 -17.67
CA GLN A 126 -15.72 10.45 -18.91
C GLN A 126 -15.39 11.68 -19.80
N ASN A 127 -14.49 12.59 -19.37
CA ASN A 127 -14.21 13.87 -20.03
C ASN A 127 -12.77 14.04 -20.53
N VAL A 128 -12.04 12.98 -20.88
CA VAL A 128 -10.69 13.13 -21.47
C VAL A 128 -10.75 12.96 -22.98
N THR A 129 -10.66 14.07 -23.70
CA THR A 129 -10.57 14.14 -25.16
C THR A 129 -9.30 13.45 -25.65
N VAL A 130 -9.49 12.52 -26.59
CA VAL A 130 -8.49 11.58 -27.10
C VAL A 130 -7.69 12.24 -28.24
N MET A 131 -6.36 12.36 -28.10
CA MET A 131 -5.43 12.63 -29.21
C MET A 131 -4.50 11.43 -29.39
N GLU A 132 -4.56 10.88 -30.60
CA GLU A 132 -3.70 9.96 -31.41
C GLU A 132 -2.71 8.94 -30.79
N ASP A 133 -2.39 8.91 -29.50
CA ASP A 133 -1.63 7.81 -28.83
C ASP A 133 -2.57 6.79 -28.13
N ALA A 134 -3.83 6.75 -28.55
CA ALA A 134 -4.95 6.20 -27.80
C ALA A 134 -5.00 4.66 -27.71
N LEU A 135 -4.37 3.95 -28.67
CA LEU A 135 -4.48 2.49 -28.76
C LEU A 135 -3.62 1.78 -27.70
N HIS A 136 -2.33 2.11 -27.59
CA HIS A 136 -1.46 1.53 -26.58
C HIS A 136 -1.85 1.92 -25.14
N TYR A 137 -2.35 3.16 -24.96
CA TYR A 137 -2.85 3.62 -23.66
C TYR A 137 -4.14 2.90 -23.21
N GLY A 138 -4.93 2.40 -24.18
CA GLY A 138 -6.14 1.61 -23.92
C GLY A 138 -5.81 0.19 -23.47
N ASP A 139 -4.83 -0.45 -24.14
CA ASP A 139 -4.39 -1.82 -23.83
C ASP A 139 -3.72 -1.89 -22.46
N GLU A 140 -2.81 -0.96 -22.13
CA GLU A 140 -2.19 -0.90 -20.81
C GLU A 140 -3.23 -0.71 -19.69
N LYS A 141 -4.28 0.07 -19.93
CA LYS A 141 -5.37 0.26 -18.96
C LYS A 141 -6.21 -1.01 -18.78
N ASN A 142 -6.50 -1.72 -19.86
CA ASN A 142 -7.25 -2.97 -19.82
C ASN A 142 -6.49 -4.06 -19.07
N ASP A 143 -5.17 -4.16 -19.27
CA ASP A 143 -4.34 -5.10 -18.53
C ASP A 143 -4.21 -4.77 -17.04
N ALA A 144 -4.15 -3.48 -16.71
CA ALA A 144 -4.23 -2.99 -15.33
C ALA A 144 -5.51 -3.47 -14.63
N LEU A 145 -6.66 -3.28 -15.28
CA LEU A 145 -7.96 -3.69 -14.75
C LEU A 145 -8.05 -5.21 -14.62
N ALA A 146 -7.67 -5.93 -15.67
CA ALA A 146 -7.68 -7.39 -15.66
C ALA A 146 -6.80 -7.97 -14.55
N LEU A 147 -5.71 -7.30 -14.20
CA LEU A 147 -4.89 -7.66 -13.05
C LEU A 147 -5.58 -7.33 -11.73
N SER A 148 -6.14 -6.12 -11.60
CA SER A 148 -6.79 -5.68 -10.37
C SER A 148 -7.99 -6.55 -10.00
N ASP A 149 -8.77 -6.98 -10.98
CA ASP A 149 -9.96 -7.83 -10.76
C ASP A 149 -9.61 -9.21 -10.17
N ARG A 150 -8.35 -9.65 -10.31
CA ARG A 150 -7.87 -10.91 -9.71
C ARG A 150 -7.50 -10.77 -8.23
N PHE A 151 -7.38 -9.55 -7.72
CA PHE A 151 -7.22 -9.34 -6.29
C PHE A 151 -8.59 -9.38 -5.61
N GLY A 152 -8.85 -10.44 -4.86
CA GLY A 152 -10.11 -10.62 -4.14
C GLY A 152 -10.42 -9.53 -3.10
N LEU A 153 -9.41 -8.79 -2.64
CA LEU A 153 -9.59 -7.60 -1.80
C LEU A 153 -8.84 -6.40 -2.37
N SER A 154 -9.54 -5.28 -2.55
CA SER A 154 -8.95 -4.00 -2.93
C SER A 154 -9.13 -2.97 -1.82
N VAL A 155 -8.06 -2.28 -1.43
CA VAL A 155 -8.09 -1.25 -0.36
C VAL A 155 -7.50 0.06 -0.89
N SER A 156 -8.35 1.08 -0.89
CA SER A 156 -8.01 2.42 -1.38
C SER A 156 -7.35 3.30 -0.31
N PHE A 157 -6.34 4.07 -0.71
CA PHE A 157 -5.65 5.05 0.12
C PHE A 157 -5.64 6.43 -0.54
N TYR A 158 -6.35 7.37 0.06
CA TYR A 158 -6.49 8.73 -0.45
C TYR A 158 -5.54 9.70 0.27
N THR A 159 -5.20 10.80 -0.41
CA THR A 159 -4.49 11.93 0.21
C THR A 159 -5.32 12.53 1.32
N LEU A 160 -4.64 12.98 2.38
CA LEU A 160 -5.30 13.73 3.45
C LEU A 160 -5.71 15.10 2.93
N GLY A 161 -6.90 15.56 3.31
CA GLY A 161 -7.23 16.97 3.17
C GLY A 161 -6.24 17.82 3.98
N LYS A 162 -6.05 19.09 3.61
CA LYS A 162 -5.17 20.01 4.35
C LYS A 162 -5.51 20.01 5.85
N ASN A 163 -6.80 20.07 6.18
CA ASN A 163 -7.25 20.09 7.58
C ASN A 163 -6.93 18.78 8.30
N ASP A 164 -7.15 17.64 7.65
CA ASP A 164 -6.84 16.32 8.22
C ASP A 164 -5.35 16.14 8.46
N TYR A 165 -4.52 16.60 7.52
CA TYR A 165 -3.07 16.62 7.67
C TYR A 165 -2.65 17.44 8.90
N LEU A 166 -3.17 18.66 9.02
CA LEU A 166 -2.83 19.57 10.12
C LEU A 166 -3.30 19.02 11.48
N GLU A 167 -4.48 18.42 11.50
CA GLU A 167 -5.03 17.81 12.71
C GLU A 167 -4.25 16.55 13.11
N LEU A 168 -3.87 15.71 12.14
CA LEU A 168 -3.04 14.53 12.37
C LEU A 168 -1.69 14.91 12.98
N VAL A 169 -0.99 15.91 12.43
CA VAL A 169 0.30 16.35 12.97
C VAL A 169 0.13 16.85 14.41
N PHE A 170 -0.90 17.66 14.68
CA PHE A 170 -1.16 18.17 16.03
C PHE A 170 -1.44 17.03 17.03
N GLN A 171 -2.38 16.15 16.70
CA GLN A 171 -2.77 15.05 17.60
C GLN A 171 -1.60 14.11 17.88
N GLU A 172 -0.79 13.79 16.87
CA GLU A 172 0.37 12.91 17.04
C GLU A 172 1.49 13.54 17.86
N LEU A 173 1.69 14.86 17.79
CA LEU A 173 2.63 15.56 18.68
C LEU A 173 2.09 15.64 20.11
N GLN A 174 0.79 15.93 20.28
CA GLN A 174 0.17 16.02 21.59
C GLN A 174 0.20 14.68 22.36
N LYS A 175 0.09 13.54 21.66
CA LYS A 175 0.24 12.21 22.28
C LYS A 175 1.65 11.93 22.84
N ARG A 176 2.67 12.69 22.42
CA ARG A 176 4.08 12.48 22.78
C ARG A 176 4.55 13.34 23.94
N THR A 177 3.72 14.25 24.43
CA THR A 177 4.02 15.08 25.61
C THR A 177 2.79 15.23 26.49
N SER A 178 3.00 15.32 27.79
CA SER A 178 1.95 15.64 28.75
C SER A 178 1.62 17.13 28.81
N LYS A 179 2.47 17.99 28.22
CA LYS A 179 2.24 19.44 28.16
C LYS A 179 1.23 19.77 27.05
N PRO A 180 0.28 20.69 27.28
CA PRO A 180 -0.61 21.15 26.23
C PRO A 180 0.19 21.91 25.17
N LEU A 181 0.13 21.47 23.92
CA LEU A 181 0.75 22.15 22.79
C LEU A 181 -0.18 23.25 22.26
N ASN A 182 0.40 24.37 21.82
CA ASN A 182 -0.36 25.40 21.13
C ASN A 182 -0.75 24.90 19.73
N LYS A 183 -2.04 24.64 19.53
CA LYS A 183 -2.57 24.07 18.29
C LYS A 183 -2.28 24.94 17.07
N ASP A 184 -2.41 26.26 17.18
CA ASP A 184 -2.23 27.17 16.05
C ASP A 184 -0.76 27.27 15.64
N GLU A 185 0.14 27.29 16.62
CA GLU A 185 1.59 27.25 16.39
C GLU A 185 2.01 25.97 15.65
N ILE A 186 1.53 24.81 16.12
CA ILE A 186 1.82 23.52 15.48
C ILE A 186 1.24 23.48 14.05
N LYS A 187 0.02 23.96 13.84
CA LYS A 187 -0.60 24.00 12.50
C LYS A 187 0.16 24.93 11.55
N LEU A 188 0.69 26.05 12.05
CA LEU A 188 1.53 26.95 11.26
C LEU A 188 2.84 26.26 10.83
N HIS A 189 3.53 25.59 11.77
CA HIS A 189 4.73 24.82 11.46
C HIS A 189 4.46 23.71 10.45
N ALA A 190 3.37 22.95 10.64
CA ALA A 190 2.98 21.87 9.76
C ALA A 190 2.63 22.36 8.34
N THR A 191 1.97 23.51 8.22
CA THR A 191 1.66 24.14 6.93
C THR A 191 2.94 24.53 6.19
N ARG A 192 3.88 25.20 6.87
CA ARG A 192 5.16 25.61 6.27
C ARG A 192 5.98 24.40 5.80
N TYR A 193 6.02 23.35 6.62
CA TYR A 193 6.71 22.12 6.28
C TYR A 193 6.11 21.44 5.05
N ALA A 194 4.78 21.33 4.97
CA ALA A 194 4.08 20.75 3.82
C ALA A 194 4.33 21.53 2.53
N MET A 195 4.33 22.87 2.60
CA MET A 195 4.65 23.73 1.45
C MET A 195 6.08 23.50 0.94
N GLN A 196 7.05 23.37 1.85
CA GLN A 196 8.44 23.12 1.47
C GLN A 196 8.66 21.72 0.87
N LYS A 197 7.90 20.72 1.30
CA LYS A 197 8.04 19.31 0.87
C LYS A 197 7.07 18.89 -0.24
N GLY A 198 6.15 19.76 -0.64
CA GLY A 198 5.31 19.57 -1.82
C GLY A 198 4.08 18.67 -1.61
N GLY A 199 3.53 18.57 -0.39
CA GLY A 199 2.26 17.84 -0.23
C GLY A 199 1.74 17.62 1.19
N HIS A 200 0.45 17.27 1.27
CA HIS A 200 -0.28 16.94 2.50
C HIS A 200 -0.57 15.43 2.54
N ASN A 201 0.46 14.62 2.76
CA ASN A 201 0.34 13.16 2.88
C ASN A 201 0.94 12.65 4.19
N GLY A 202 0.61 11.41 4.55
CA GLY A 202 1.07 10.79 5.80
C GLY A 202 2.59 10.73 5.93
N ARG A 203 3.33 10.49 4.82
CA ARG A 203 4.80 10.54 4.81
C ARG A 203 5.31 11.93 5.23
N THR A 204 4.75 12.99 4.64
CA THR A 204 5.11 14.37 4.96
C THR A 204 4.76 14.72 6.40
N ALA A 205 3.61 14.25 6.89
CA ALA A 205 3.19 14.47 8.28
C ALA A 205 4.17 13.83 9.27
N MET A 206 4.55 12.57 9.04
CA MET A 206 5.53 11.88 9.89
C MET A 206 6.91 12.54 9.89
N GLN A 207 7.34 13.07 8.74
CA GLN A 207 8.59 13.83 8.65
C GLN A 207 8.47 15.19 9.35
N CYS A 208 7.31 15.86 9.25
CA CYS A 208 7.02 17.10 9.97
C CYS A 208 7.05 16.91 11.49
N ILE A 209 6.44 15.83 11.99
CA ILE A 209 6.44 15.47 13.41
C ILE A 209 7.88 15.34 13.91
N LYS A 210 8.71 14.55 13.21
CA LYS A 210 10.13 14.38 13.55
C LYS A 210 10.90 15.71 13.49
N TYR A 211 10.64 16.51 12.46
CA TYR A 211 11.28 17.81 12.28
C TYR A 211 11.00 18.74 13.46
N ILE A 212 9.74 18.86 13.90
CA ILE A 212 9.36 19.69 15.04
C ILE A 212 10.04 19.17 16.32
N GLN A 213 10.05 17.86 16.57
CA GLN A 213 10.72 17.28 17.74
C GLN A 213 12.23 17.57 17.76
N ILE A 214 12.90 17.53 16.60
CA ILE A 214 14.35 17.77 16.50
C ILE A 214 14.68 19.26 16.63
N MET A 215 13.93 20.11 15.94
CA MET A 215 14.24 21.54 15.83
C MET A 215 13.66 22.39 16.97
N GLN A 216 12.65 21.87 17.68
CA GLN A 216 11.97 22.57 18.77
C GLN A 216 11.82 21.66 20.00
N PRO A 217 12.94 21.18 20.58
CA PRO A 217 12.87 20.27 21.73
C PRO A 217 12.19 20.90 22.95
N ALA A 218 12.21 22.23 23.07
CA ALA A 218 11.58 22.97 24.16
C ALA A 218 10.04 22.84 24.22
N LEU A 219 9.41 22.41 23.12
CA LEU A 219 7.96 22.15 23.08
C LEU A 219 7.56 20.84 23.79
N PHE A 220 8.52 19.95 24.08
CA PHE A 220 8.26 18.62 24.63
C PHE A 220 8.54 18.54 26.14
#